data_AF-A0A530A352-F1
#
_entry.id   AF-A0A530A352-F1
#
_cell.length_a   1.000
_cell.length_b   1.000
_cell.length_c   1.000
_cell.angle_alpha   90.00
_cell.angle_beta   90.00
_cell.angle_gamma   90.00
#
_symmetry.space_group_name_H-M   'P 1'
#
loop_
_entity.id
_entity.type
_entity.pdbx_description
1 polymer ?
#
loop_
_entity_poly.entity_id
_entity_poly.type
_entity_poly.pdbx_seq_one_letter_code
_entity_poly.pdbx_strand_id
1 'polypeptide(L)'
;MSTESAPAPQSGTAEDVKQGPRIAVSALTTNLREYGLIIALIVIMLFFQYTTSGTLFKPVNLSNLVQQNSFIIVMALGMLLVIVAGYIDLSVGSVAGFIGALAAMMMVIWPLGIFSNPLVVSIVCLIVGALIGAAQGYWIAYHKIPSF
;
A
#
# COMPACT_ATOMS: atom_id res chain seq x y z
N MET A 1 63.45 -34.70 -11.74
CA MET A 1 61.98 -34.55 -11.63
C MET A 1 61.65 -34.60 -10.15
N SER A 2 61.59 -33.43 -9.53
CA SER A 2 61.48 -33.27 -8.07
C SER A 2 60.01 -33.20 -7.70
N THR A 3 59.51 -34.16 -6.93
CA THR A 3 58.13 -34.15 -6.43
C THR A 3 58.02 -33.13 -5.31
N GLU A 4 57.42 -31.97 -5.61
CA GLU A 4 57.06 -30.96 -4.61
C GLU A 4 55.90 -31.49 -3.77
N SER A 5 56.17 -31.83 -2.52
CA SER A 5 55.18 -32.27 -1.54
C SER A 5 54.28 -31.11 -1.15
N ALA A 6 52.98 -31.25 -1.35
CA ALA A 6 51.99 -30.26 -0.92
C ALA A 6 52.06 -30.03 0.61
N PRO A 7 51.93 -28.79 1.09
CA PRO A 7 51.92 -28.51 2.52
C PRO A 7 50.62 -29.01 3.16
N ALA A 8 50.74 -29.63 4.34
CA ALA A 8 49.59 -30.10 5.13
C ALA A 8 48.71 -28.93 5.61
N PRO A 9 47.37 -29.13 5.70
CA PRO A 9 46.47 -28.08 6.15
C PRO A 9 46.70 -27.83 7.65
N GLN A 10 47.09 -26.59 7.98
CA GLN A 10 47.19 -26.15 9.37
C GLN A 10 45.76 -26.10 9.95
N SER A 11 45.48 -26.96 10.93
CA SER A 11 44.25 -26.89 11.71
C SER A 11 44.31 -25.64 12.58
N GLY A 12 43.88 -24.53 12.02
CA GLY A 12 43.58 -23.33 12.80
C GLY A 12 42.54 -23.71 13.83
N THR A 13 42.94 -23.75 15.09
CA THR A 13 42.03 -23.75 16.23
C THR A 13 41.08 -22.59 16.04
N ALA A 14 39.82 -22.89 15.76
CA ALA A 14 38.77 -21.89 15.70
C ALA A 14 38.77 -21.17 17.05
N GLU A 15 39.24 -19.93 17.07
CA GLU A 15 39.05 -19.06 18.22
C GLU A 15 37.54 -18.95 18.44
N ASP A 16 37.11 -19.37 19.64
CA ASP A 16 35.74 -19.22 20.11
C ASP A 16 35.45 -17.72 20.24
N VAL A 17 34.89 -17.15 19.16
CA VAL A 17 34.40 -15.78 19.14
C VAL A 17 33.22 -15.72 20.11
N LYS A 18 33.50 -15.31 21.36
CA LYS A 18 32.48 -15.00 22.36
C LYS A 18 31.40 -14.12 21.73
N GLN A 19 30.25 -14.72 21.46
CA GLN A 19 29.06 -14.02 21.00
C GLN A 19 28.57 -13.14 22.14
N GLY A 20 29.03 -11.89 22.17
CA GLY A 20 28.48 -10.85 23.05
C GLY A 20 26.98 -10.65 22.79
N PRO A 21 26.28 -9.90 23.67
CA PRO A 21 24.82 -9.90 23.80
C PRO A 21 24.10 -9.23 22.61
N ARG A 22 24.17 -9.84 21.43
CA ARG A 22 23.47 -9.43 20.20
C ARG A 22 21.95 -9.58 20.32
N ILE A 23 21.49 -10.38 21.28
CA ILE A 23 20.07 -10.65 21.52
C ILE A 23 19.35 -9.43 22.13
N ALA A 24 19.99 -8.70 23.05
CA ALA A 24 19.35 -7.56 23.74
C ALA A 24 19.18 -6.32 22.84
N VAL A 25 20.17 -6.05 21.97
CA VAL A 25 20.10 -4.90 21.03
C VAL A 25 19.10 -5.17 19.89
N SER A 26 18.99 -6.43 19.43
CA SER A 26 17.99 -6.82 18.42
C SER A 26 16.56 -6.72 18.95
N ALA A 27 16.33 -7.19 20.18
CA ALA A 27 15.02 -7.07 20.83
C ALA A 27 14.63 -5.61 21.07
N LEU A 28 15.56 -4.77 21.53
CA LEU A 28 15.30 -3.34 21.75
C LEU A 28 15.06 -2.59 20.43
N THR A 29 15.80 -2.89 19.36
CA THR A 29 15.63 -2.23 18.05
C THR A 29 14.36 -2.67 17.31
N THR A 30 13.89 -3.90 17.52
CA THR A 30 12.61 -4.38 16.94
C THR A 30 11.42 -3.67 17.60
N ASN A 31 11.41 -3.61 18.95
CA ASN A 31 10.39 -2.86 19.69
C ASN A 31 10.46 -1.35 19.39
N LEU A 32 11.66 -0.77 19.30
CA LEU A 32 11.83 0.66 19.03
C LEU A 32 11.40 1.05 17.60
N ARG A 33 11.42 0.12 16.63
CA ARG A 33 10.88 0.38 15.28
C ARG A 33 9.35 0.42 15.27
N GLU A 34 8.70 -0.57 15.91
CA GLU A 34 7.24 -0.63 16.01
C GLU A 34 6.68 0.56 16.80
N TYR A 35 7.24 0.83 17.99
CA TYR A 35 6.83 1.98 18.80
C TYR A 35 7.35 3.31 18.23
N GLY A 36 8.47 3.31 17.52
CA GLY A 36 9.08 4.50 16.94
C GLY A 36 8.19 5.17 15.89
N LEU A 37 7.48 4.38 15.07
CA LEU A 37 6.54 4.93 14.08
C LEU A 37 5.33 5.57 14.75
N ILE A 38 4.79 4.95 15.81
CA ILE A 38 3.67 5.51 16.59
C ILE A 38 4.11 6.78 17.30
N ILE A 39 5.29 6.78 17.94
CA ILE A 39 5.86 7.96 18.60
C ILE A 39 6.08 9.08 17.58
N ALA A 40 6.66 8.78 16.42
CA ALA A 40 6.85 9.74 15.34
C ALA A 40 5.52 10.33 14.85
N LEU A 41 4.47 9.50 14.70
CA LEU A 41 3.13 9.94 14.34
C LEU A 41 2.55 10.88 15.41
N ILE A 42 2.68 10.55 16.69
CA ILE A 42 2.19 11.42 17.78
C ILE A 42 2.93 12.76 17.77
N VAL A 43 4.26 12.73 17.63
CA VAL A 43 5.08 13.95 17.60
C VAL A 43 4.69 14.84 16.43
N ILE A 44 4.53 14.31 15.23
CA ILE A 44 4.15 15.10 14.06
C ILE A 44 2.71 15.62 14.17
N MET A 45 1.79 14.83 14.73
CA MET A 45 0.42 15.27 15.00
C MET A 45 0.36 16.43 15.99
N LEU A 46 1.11 16.34 17.10
CA LEU A 46 1.21 17.42 18.09
C LEU A 46 1.87 18.67 17.50
N PHE A 47 2.94 18.49 16.71
CA PHE A 47 3.61 19.57 16.01
C PHE A 47 2.65 20.33 15.08
N PHE A 48 1.91 19.64 14.21
CA PHE A 48 0.94 20.30 13.32
C PHE A 48 -0.28 20.83 14.05
N GLN A 49 -0.72 20.18 15.13
CA GLN A 49 -1.81 20.69 15.96
C GLN A 49 -1.43 22.03 16.60
N TYR A 50 -0.19 22.15 17.10
CA TYR A 50 0.31 23.39 17.68
C TYR A 50 0.54 24.46 16.61
N THR A 51 1.34 24.16 15.58
CA THR A 51 1.71 25.10 14.52
C THR A 51 0.51 25.60 13.71
N THR A 52 -0.52 24.77 13.54
CA THR A 52 -1.74 25.12 12.77
C THR A 52 -2.89 25.61 13.66
N SER A 53 -2.59 26.03 14.90
CA SER A 53 -3.56 26.58 15.86
C SER A 53 -4.83 25.72 16.02
N GLY A 54 -4.63 24.41 16.15
CA GLY A 54 -5.68 23.45 16.41
C GLY A 54 -6.42 22.90 15.18
N THR A 55 -5.96 23.21 13.98
CA THR A 55 -6.65 22.86 12.73
C THR A 55 -6.65 21.37 12.43
N LEU A 56 -5.63 20.61 12.84
CA LEU A 56 -5.53 19.16 12.56
C LEU A 56 -6.71 18.37 13.16
N PHE A 57 -7.08 18.64 14.42
CA PHE A 57 -8.21 17.96 15.08
C PHE A 57 -9.58 18.57 14.78
N LYS A 58 -9.70 19.52 13.85
CA LYS A 58 -11.02 20.01 13.42
C LYS A 58 -11.81 18.87 12.76
N PRO A 59 -13.13 18.73 13.02
CA PRO A 59 -13.94 17.65 12.45
C PRO A 59 -13.83 17.54 10.92
N VAL A 60 -13.71 18.67 10.22
CA VAL A 60 -13.55 18.71 8.76
C VAL A 60 -12.25 18.04 8.32
N ASN A 61 -11.12 18.33 8.98
CA ASN A 61 -9.83 17.75 8.61
C ASN A 61 -9.74 16.27 8.98
N LEU A 62 -10.29 15.89 10.13
CA LEU A 62 -10.37 14.49 10.51
C LEU A 62 -11.24 13.69 9.53
N SER A 63 -12.41 14.25 9.16
CA SER A 63 -13.30 13.64 8.17
C SER A 63 -12.63 13.55 6.79
N ASN A 64 -11.89 14.58 6.38
CA ASN A 64 -11.14 14.57 5.11
C ASN A 64 -10.04 13.51 5.11
N LEU A 65 -9.29 13.36 6.21
CA LEU A 65 -8.25 12.34 6.35
C LEU A 65 -8.85 10.93 6.22
N VAL A 66 -9.97 10.67 6.90
CA VAL A 66 -10.67 9.40 6.79
C VAL A 66 -11.21 9.18 5.37
N GLN A 67 -11.84 10.18 4.75
CA GLN A 67 -12.37 10.06 3.38
C GLN A 67 -11.26 9.81 2.35
N GLN A 68 -10.13 10.51 2.45
CA GLN A 68 -8.98 10.31 1.56
C GLN A 68 -8.38 8.90 1.69
N ASN A 69 -8.36 8.34 2.90
CA ASN A 69 -7.88 6.96 3.12
C ASN A 69 -8.94 5.89 2.82
N SER A 70 -10.23 6.24 2.85
CA SER A 70 -11.33 5.29 2.61
C SER A 70 -11.22 4.63 1.24
N PHE A 71 -10.76 5.37 0.23
CA PHE A 71 -10.52 4.84 -1.12
C PHE A 71 -9.53 3.66 -1.12
N ILE A 72 -8.41 3.77 -0.39
CA ILE A 72 -7.41 2.69 -0.28
C ILE A 72 -8.01 1.47 0.42
N ILE A 73 -8.78 1.69 1.49
CA ILE A 73 -9.42 0.61 2.26
C ILE A 73 -10.42 -0.15 1.38
N VAL A 74 -11.28 0.56 0.66
CA VAL A 74 -12.28 -0.05 -0.25
C VAL A 74 -11.59 -0.86 -1.35
N MET A 75 -10.52 -0.33 -1.96
CA MET A 75 -9.75 -1.08 -2.96
C MET A 75 -9.08 -2.32 -2.37
N ALA A 76 -8.50 -2.21 -1.17
CA ALA A 76 -7.84 -3.34 -0.51
C ALA A 76 -8.82 -4.50 -0.23
N LEU A 77 -10.06 -4.19 0.17
CA LEU A 77 -11.12 -5.19 0.34
C LEU A 77 -11.48 -5.89 -0.98
N GLY A 78 -11.49 -5.17 -2.11
CA GLY A 78 -11.71 -5.77 -3.43
C GLY A 78 -10.56 -6.69 -3.84
N MET A 79 -9.32 -6.22 -3.71
CA MET A 79 -8.12 -7.00 -4.04
C MET A 79 -7.95 -8.24 -3.15
N LEU A 80 -8.43 -8.21 -1.90
CA LEU A 80 -8.44 -9.37 -1.01
C LEU A 80 -9.14 -10.59 -1.65
N LEU A 81 -10.28 -10.38 -2.32
CA LEU A 81 -11.01 -11.47 -2.98
C LEU A 81 -10.18 -12.11 -4.11
N VAL A 82 -9.39 -11.30 -4.82
CA VAL A 82 -8.56 -11.78 -5.94
C VAL A 82 -7.32 -12.52 -5.44
N ILE A 83 -6.71 -12.04 -4.35
CA ILE A 83 -5.56 -12.68 -3.71
C ILE A 83 -5.95 -14.04 -3.11
N VAL A 84 -7.13 -14.14 -2.49
CA VAL A 84 -7.65 -15.42 -1.98
C VAL A 84 -7.86 -16.44 -3.10
N ALA A 85 -8.18 -15.99 -4.31
CA ALA A 85 -8.27 -16.85 -5.50
C ALA A 85 -6.90 -17.26 -6.08
N GLY A 86 -5.78 -16.77 -5.54
CA GLY A 86 -4.42 -17.10 -5.96
C GLY A 86 -3.84 -16.17 -7.04
N TYR A 87 -4.43 -15.00 -7.25
CA TYR A 87 -4.01 -14.03 -8.27
C TYR A 87 -3.58 -12.69 -7.64
N ILE A 88 -2.71 -11.94 -8.31
CA ILE A 88 -2.27 -10.61 -7.87
C ILE A 88 -2.81 -9.60 -8.87
N ASP A 89 -3.89 -8.91 -8.52
CA ASP A 89 -4.55 -7.96 -9.42
C ASP A 89 -3.99 -6.55 -9.25
N LEU A 90 -3.04 -6.18 -10.12
CA LEU A 90 -2.50 -4.81 -10.20
C LEU A 90 -3.39 -3.88 -11.03
N SER A 91 -4.34 -4.45 -11.79
CA SER A 91 -5.23 -3.70 -12.67
C SER A 91 -6.23 -2.82 -11.90
N VAL A 92 -6.58 -3.19 -10.66
CA VAL A 92 -7.49 -2.40 -9.81
C VAL A 92 -7.00 -0.95 -9.64
N GLY A 93 -5.68 -0.75 -9.54
CA GLY A 93 -5.09 0.58 -9.45
C GLY A 93 -5.26 1.40 -10.72
N SER A 94 -5.08 0.79 -11.90
CA SER A 94 -5.24 1.47 -13.19
C SER A 94 -6.71 1.77 -13.49
N VAL A 95 -7.63 0.86 -13.13
CA VAL A 95 -9.07 1.08 -13.21
C VAL A 95 -9.49 2.23 -12.30
N ALA A 96 -9.01 2.26 -11.05
CA ALA A 96 -9.34 3.34 -10.15
C ALA A 96 -8.82 4.71 -10.63
N GLY A 97 -7.60 4.75 -11.19
CA GLY A 97 -7.05 5.94 -11.85
C GLY A 97 -7.90 6.39 -13.05
N PHE A 98 -8.31 5.45 -13.90
CA PHE A 98 -9.19 5.72 -15.04
C PHE A 98 -10.55 6.27 -14.62
N ILE A 99 -11.21 5.65 -13.62
CA ILE A 99 -12.50 6.11 -13.11
C ILE A 99 -12.38 7.49 -12.44
N GLY A 100 -11.28 7.76 -11.74
CA GLY A 100 -10.98 9.08 -11.18
C GLY A 100 -10.79 10.14 -12.27
N ALA A 101 -10.05 9.81 -13.33
CA ALA A 101 -9.89 10.69 -14.49
C ALA A 101 -11.24 10.93 -15.20
N LEU A 102 -12.05 9.90 -15.38
CA LEU A 102 -13.40 10.01 -15.95
C LEU A 102 -14.29 10.93 -15.11
N ALA A 103 -14.28 10.79 -13.78
CA ALA A 103 -15.01 11.66 -12.88
C ALA A 103 -14.58 13.13 -13.04
N ALA A 104 -13.26 13.39 -13.06
CA ALA A 104 -12.72 14.73 -13.26
C ALA A 104 -13.10 15.30 -14.63
N MET A 105 -13.03 14.49 -15.69
CA MET A 105 -13.43 14.90 -17.05
C MET A 105 -14.90 15.31 -17.08
N MET A 106 -15.81 14.51 -16.50
CA MET A 106 -17.25 14.80 -16.49
C MET A 106 -17.63 16.00 -15.61
N MET A 107 -16.94 16.19 -14.49
CA MET A 107 -17.23 17.30 -13.57
C MET A 107 -16.63 18.63 -14.01
N VAL A 108 -15.43 18.61 -14.61
CA VAL A 108 -14.62 19.83 -14.83
C VAL A 108 -14.47 20.18 -16.31
N ILE A 109 -14.24 19.20 -17.18
CA ILE A 109 -13.75 19.44 -18.55
C ILE A 109 -14.87 19.38 -19.59
N TRP A 110 -15.81 18.45 -19.42
CA TRP A 110 -17.00 18.35 -20.26
C TRP A 110 -18.15 19.04 -19.51
N PRO A 111 -18.42 20.34 -19.74
CA PRO A 111 -19.52 21.04 -19.10
C PRO A 111 -20.85 20.50 -19.62
N LEU A 112 -21.27 19.34 -19.11
CA LEU A 112 -22.42 18.57 -19.57
C LEU A 112 -23.71 18.94 -18.81
N GLY A 113 -23.73 20.10 -18.14
CA GLY A 113 -24.89 20.55 -17.37
C GLY A 113 -25.26 19.57 -16.26
N ILE A 114 -26.44 18.96 -16.35
CA ILE A 114 -26.95 18.03 -15.32
C ILE A 114 -26.04 16.80 -15.14
N PHE A 115 -25.31 16.40 -16.18
CA PHE A 115 -24.41 15.25 -16.13
C PHE A 115 -23.09 15.54 -15.41
N SER A 116 -22.80 16.82 -15.09
CA SER A 116 -21.68 17.21 -14.23
C SER A 116 -22.05 17.21 -12.74
N ASN A 117 -23.30 16.87 -12.39
CA ASN A 117 -23.72 16.74 -10.99
C ASN A 117 -22.96 15.59 -10.31
N PRO A 118 -22.36 15.81 -9.11
CA PRO A 118 -21.60 14.80 -8.40
C PRO A 118 -22.32 13.46 -8.24
N LEU A 119 -23.62 13.47 -7.97
CA LEU A 119 -24.43 12.27 -7.78
C LEU A 119 -24.54 11.46 -9.09
N VAL A 120 -24.80 12.15 -10.21
CA VAL A 120 -24.90 11.52 -11.54
C VAL A 120 -23.56 10.94 -11.95
N VAL A 121 -22.47 11.71 -11.78
CA VAL A 121 -21.11 11.25 -12.09
C VAL A 121 -20.74 10.03 -11.23
N SER A 122 -21.06 10.02 -9.93
CA SER A 122 -20.82 8.86 -9.07
C SER A 122 -21.54 7.61 -9.57
N ILE A 123 -22.80 7.71 -9.99
CA ILE A 123 -23.54 6.58 -10.56
C ILE A 123 -22.89 6.09 -11.85
N VAL A 124 -22.51 7.00 -12.75
CA VAL A 124 -21.84 6.64 -14.02
C VAL A 124 -20.50 5.95 -13.75
N CYS A 125 -19.68 6.50 -12.86
CA CYS A 125 -18.41 5.90 -12.45
C CYS A 125 -18.58 4.51 -11.84
N LEU A 126 -19.60 4.30 -11.01
CA LEU A 126 -19.91 2.98 -10.45
C LEU A 126 -20.31 1.98 -11.53
N ILE A 127 -21.14 2.38 -12.49
CA ILE A 127 -21.56 1.51 -13.61
C ILE A 127 -20.35 1.15 -14.48
N VAL A 128 -19.55 2.13 -14.89
CA VAL A 128 -18.37 1.91 -15.73
C VAL A 128 -17.34 1.05 -15.01
N GLY A 129 -17.06 1.33 -13.73
CA GLY A 129 -16.16 0.53 -12.91
C GLY A 129 -16.63 -0.91 -12.74
N ALA A 130 -17.93 -1.12 -12.49
CA ALA A 130 -18.52 -2.45 -12.37
C ALA A 130 -18.44 -3.23 -13.69
N LEU A 131 -18.64 -2.58 -14.84
CA LEU A 131 -18.52 -3.22 -16.15
C LEU A 131 -17.08 -3.66 -16.43
N ILE A 132 -16.10 -2.80 -16.15
CA ILE A 132 -14.67 -3.13 -16.32
C ILE A 132 -14.29 -4.29 -15.38
N GLY A 133 -14.68 -4.21 -14.10
CA GLY A 133 -14.41 -5.27 -13.14
C GLY A 133 -15.09 -6.59 -13.49
N ALA A 134 -16.32 -6.56 -14.01
CA ALA A 134 -17.02 -7.76 -14.48
C ALA A 134 -16.33 -8.38 -15.70
N ALA A 135 -15.84 -7.55 -16.64
CA ALA A 135 -15.08 -8.02 -17.78
C ALA A 135 -13.77 -8.69 -17.34
N GLN A 136 -13.01 -8.06 -16.44
CA GLN A 136 -11.78 -8.64 -15.89
C GLN A 136 -12.07 -9.94 -15.13
N GLY A 137 -13.08 -9.92 -14.25
CA GLY A 137 -13.52 -11.10 -13.49
C GLY A 137 -13.95 -12.27 -14.38
N TYR A 138 -14.62 -12.00 -15.50
CA TYR A 138 -15.00 -13.03 -16.48
C TYR A 138 -13.78 -13.73 -17.10
N TRP A 139 -12.75 -12.97 -17.47
CA TRP A 139 -11.54 -13.53 -18.09
C TRP A 139 -10.74 -14.35 -17.08
N ILE A 140 -10.66 -13.90 -15.84
CA ILE A 140 -9.99 -14.61 -14.75
C ILE A 140 -10.75 -15.91 -14.43
N ALA A 141 -12.07 -15.84 -14.23
CA ALA A 141 -12.88 -16.98 -13.78
C ALA A 141 -13.03 -18.09 -14.84
N TYR A 142 -13.27 -17.73 -16.10
CA TYR A 142 -13.59 -18.71 -17.15
C TYR A 142 -12.40 -19.05 -18.04
N HIS A 143 -11.55 -18.07 -18.34
CA HIS A 143 -10.43 -18.26 -19.26
C HIS A 143 -9.09 -18.45 -18.53
N LYS A 144 -9.07 -18.36 -17.19
CA LYS A 144 -7.87 -18.50 -16.34
C LYS A 144 -6.72 -17.58 -16.77
N ILE A 145 -7.06 -16.47 -17.42
CA ILE A 145 -6.08 -15.45 -17.82
C ILE A 145 -5.73 -14.67 -16.54
N PRO A 146 -4.45 -14.57 -16.17
CA PRO A 146 -4.08 -13.90 -14.93
C PRO A 146 -4.45 -12.41 -14.99
N SER A 147 -4.87 -11.86 -13.86
CA SER A 147 -5.04 -10.42 -13.68
C SER A 147 -3.66 -9.76 -13.64
N PHE A 148 -3.38 -8.83 -14.55
CA PHE A 148 -2.21 -7.97 -14.51
C PHE A 148 -2.67 -6.52 -14.60
#